data_AF-A0A6G3XAG8-F1
#
_entry.id   AF-A0A6G3XAG8-F1
#
_cell.length_a   1.000
_cell.length_b   1.000
_cell.length_c   1.000
_cell.angle_alpha   90.00
_cell.angle_beta   90.00
_cell.angle_gamma   90.00
#
_symmetry.space_group_name_H-M   'P 1'
#
loop_
_entity.id
_entity.type
_entity.pdbx_description
1 polymer ?
#
loop_
_entity_poly.entity_id
_entity_poly.type
_entity_poly.pdbx_seq_one_letter_code
_entity_poly.pdbx_strand_id
1 'polypeptide(L)'
;RTATDRGTDTHEVAYYRAGSAASAMSPENVPYEDLLAGRILHLSGITAALSADCLALLRDLTAPRPGRPLVSFDVNHRPHLWRGGEADASVLLELARRC
;
A
#
# COMPACT_ATOMS: atom_id res chain seq x y z
N ARG A 1 21.94 14.39 -23.27
CA ARG A 1 20.59 14.65 -23.84
C ARG A 1 19.61 14.62 -22.68
N THR A 2 18.92 15.72 -22.46
CA THR A 2 18.17 16.06 -21.23
C THR A 2 16.89 15.22 -21.06
N ALA A 3 16.51 15.03 -19.80
CA ALA A 3 15.45 14.17 -19.27
C ALA A 3 14.00 14.60 -19.59
N THR A 4 13.79 15.25 -20.73
CA THR A 4 12.49 15.83 -21.15
C THR A 4 11.70 14.96 -22.13
N ASP A 5 12.10 13.71 -22.37
CA ASP A 5 11.54 12.83 -23.40
C ASP A 5 10.77 11.60 -22.85
N ARG A 6 10.21 11.70 -21.65
CA ARG A 6 9.30 10.65 -21.10
C ARG A 6 7.88 11.16 -20.87
N GLY A 7 7.47 12.14 -21.65
CA GLY A 7 6.09 12.59 -21.71
C GLY A 7 5.37 11.97 -22.91
N THR A 8 4.36 11.18 -22.60
CA THR A 8 3.15 10.91 -23.40
C THR A 8 3.30 10.10 -24.69
N ASP A 9 3.17 8.78 -24.54
CA ASP A 9 2.22 8.03 -25.37
C ASP A 9 1.43 7.05 -24.48
N THR A 10 0.13 7.04 -24.73
CA THR A 10 -0.96 6.60 -23.86
C THR A 10 -1.09 5.09 -23.80
N HIS A 11 -0.38 4.45 -22.87
CA HIS A 11 -0.78 3.12 -22.40
C HIS A 11 -1.80 3.29 -21.27
N GLU A 12 -3.08 3.33 -21.65
CA GLU A 12 -4.17 3.20 -20.70
C GLU A 12 -4.23 1.74 -20.22
N VAL A 13 -3.95 1.53 -18.93
CA VAL A 13 -4.04 0.21 -18.31
C VAL A 13 -5.44 0.04 -17.74
N ALA A 14 -6.21 -0.89 -18.31
CA ALA A 14 -7.46 -1.34 -17.71
C ALA A 14 -7.17 -2.29 -16.54
N TYR A 15 -7.65 -1.94 -15.34
CA TYR A 15 -7.43 -2.74 -14.13
C TYR A 15 -8.66 -3.57 -13.76
N TYR A 16 -8.61 -4.87 -14.03
CA TYR A 16 -9.61 -5.85 -13.60
C TYR A 16 -9.20 -6.52 -12.28
N ARG A 17 -9.23 -5.76 -11.18
CA ARG A 17 -8.74 -6.23 -9.87
C ARG A 17 -9.75 -6.16 -8.73
N ALA A 18 -10.91 -5.53 -8.97
CA ALA A 18 -11.97 -5.48 -7.98
C ALA A 18 -12.47 -6.91 -7.70
N GLY A 19 -12.55 -7.28 -6.43
CA GLY A 19 -12.94 -8.65 -6.02
C GLY A 19 -11.85 -9.70 -6.19
N SER A 20 -10.61 -9.30 -6.45
CA SER A 20 -9.46 -10.23 -6.45
C SER A 20 -9.12 -10.70 -5.03
N ALA A 21 -8.46 -11.85 -4.91
CA ALA A 21 -7.96 -12.35 -3.63
C ALA A 21 -7.07 -11.33 -2.91
N ALA A 22 -6.22 -10.61 -3.65
CA ALA A 22 -5.37 -9.57 -3.07
C ALA A 22 -6.19 -8.40 -2.48
N SER A 23 -7.31 -8.02 -3.10
CA SER A 23 -8.19 -6.97 -2.55
C SER A 23 -8.99 -7.42 -1.31
N ALA A 24 -9.00 -8.72 -1.02
CA ALA A 24 -9.67 -9.31 0.13
C ALA A 24 -8.73 -9.54 1.33
N MET A 25 -7.44 -9.16 1.25
CA MET A 25 -6.54 -9.24 2.40
C MET A 25 -7.05 -8.36 3.54
N SER A 26 -6.99 -8.89 4.76
CA SER A 26 -7.46 -8.22 5.97
C SER A 26 -6.62 -8.65 7.17
N PRO A 27 -6.73 -7.95 8.32
CA PRO A 27 -6.14 -8.42 9.57
C PRO A 27 -6.59 -9.84 9.97
N GLU A 28 -7.75 -10.29 9.49
CA GLU A 28 -8.35 -11.57 9.91
C GLU A 28 -7.84 -12.78 9.11
N ASN A 29 -7.30 -12.57 7.91
CA ASN A 29 -6.96 -13.67 6.99
C ASN A 29 -5.49 -13.70 6.56
N VAL A 30 -4.67 -12.79 7.07
CA VAL A 30 -3.23 -12.77 6.82
C VAL A 30 -2.49 -13.49 7.97
N PRO A 31 -1.53 -14.39 7.70
CA PRO A 31 -0.78 -15.11 8.74
C PRO A 31 0.31 -14.21 9.33
N TYR A 32 0.05 -13.63 10.51
CA TYR A 32 0.96 -12.66 11.14
C TYR A 32 2.28 -13.28 11.58
N GLU A 33 2.26 -14.53 12.04
CA GLU A 33 3.45 -15.26 12.47
C GLU A 33 4.53 -15.28 11.40
N ASP A 34 4.14 -15.51 10.14
CA ASP A 34 5.06 -15.59 9.01
C ASP A 34 5.61 -14.21 8.64
N LEU A 35 4.77 -13.17 8.67
CA LEU A 35 5.18 -11.80 8.35
C LEU A 35 6.19 -11.25 9.35
N LEU A 36 6.02 -11.61 10.63
CA LEU A 36 6.84 -11.07 11.72
C LEU A 36 8.17 -11.80 11.89
N ALA A 37 8.31 -12.99 11.30
CA ALA A 37 9.59 -13.70 11.24
C ALA A 37 10.60 -13.07 10.28
N GLY A 38 10.14 -12.21 9.35
CA GLY A 38 10.99 -11.52 8.39
C GLY A 38 11.93 -10.49 9.05
N ARG A 39 13.04 -10.15 8.38
CA ARG A 39 13.90 -9.03 8.81
C ARG A 39 13.34 -7.68 8.39
N ILE A 40 12.72 -7.65 7.20
CA ILE A 40 12.13 -6.46 6.58
C ILE A 40 10.75 -6.83 6.07
N LEU A 41 9.75 -6.03 6.44
CA LEU A 41 8.41 -6.09 5.88
C LEU A 41 8.25 -4.92 4.91
N HIS A 42 8.20 -5.21 3.61
CA HIS A 42 7.98 -4.18 2.59
C HIS A 42 6.49 -4.06 2.25
N LEU A 43 5.98 -2.84 2.29
CA LEU A 43 4.57 -2.49 2.08
C LEU A 43 4.45 -1.38 1.04
N SER A 44 3.33 -1.34 0.32
CA SER A 44 3.07 -0.35 -0.72
C SER A 44 1.74 0.36 -0.49
N GLY A 45 1.69 1.66 -0.77
CA GLY A 45 0.46 2.45 -0.76
C GLY A 45 -0.61 1.98 -1.77
N ILE A 46 -0.23 1.17 -2.78
CA ILE A 46 -1.22 0.49 -3.64
C ILE A 46 -2.10 -0.45 -2.82
N THR A 47 -1.53 -1.20 -1.89
CA THR A 47 -2.28 -2.14 -1.05
C THR A 47 -3.31 -1.41 -0.21
N ALA A 48 -2.95 -0.26 0.39
CA ALA A 48 -3.87 0.59 1.15
C ALA A 48 -5.08 1.05 0.32
N ALA A 49 -4.92 1.14 -1.01
CA ALA A 49 -5.95 1.61 -1.92
C ALA A 49 -6.87 0.51 -2.47
N LEU A 50 -6.57 -0.78 -2.20
CA LEU A 50 -7.33 -1.89 -2.78
C LEU A 50 -8.70 -2.08 -2.12
N SER A 51 -8.80 -1.88 -0.81
CA SER A 51 -10.02 -2.02 -0.02
C SER A 51 -9.85 -1.39 1.37
N ALA A 52 -10.96 -1.20 2.09
CA ALA A 52 -10.94 -0.75 3.48
C ALA A 52 -10.20 -1.75 4.40
N ASP A 53 -10.34 -3.05 4.15
CA ASP A 53 -9.70 -4.10 4.93
C ASP A 53 -8.18 -4.15 4.68
N CYS A 54 -7.74 -3.92 3.44
CA CYS A 54 -6.33 -3.78 3.14
C CYS A 54 -5.73 -2.54 3.85
N LEU A 55 -6.48 -1.43 3.93
CA LEU A 55 -6.04 -0.27 4.70
C LEU A 55 -5.96 -0.59 6.21
N ALA A 56 -6.94 -1.31 6.76
CA ALA A 56 -6.93 -1.74 8.15
C ALA A 56 -5.70 -2.62 8.45
N LEU A 57 -5.41 -3.58 7.57
CA LEU A 57 -4.22 -4.42 7.63
C LEU A 57 -2.94 -3.60 7.62
N LEU A 58 -2.80 -2.63 6.72
CA LEU A 58 -1.58 -1.79 6.68
C LEU A 58 -1.42 -0.92 7.93
N ARG A 59 -2.52 -0.40 8.49
CA ARG A 59 -2.48 0.35 9.74
C ARG A 59 -2.00 -0.52 10.91
N ASP A 60 -2.41 -1.77 10.95
CA ASP A 60 -2.00 -2.71 11.99
C ASP A 60 -0.54 -3.18 11.81
N LEU A 61 -0.13 -3.50 10.57
CA LEU A 61 1.25 -3.91 10.26
C LEU A 61 2.27 -2.78 10.47
N THR A 62 1.87 -1.52 10.27
CA THR A 62 2.72 -0.35 10.52
C THR A 62 2.69 0.12 11.98
N ALA A 63 1.81 -0.42 12.82
CA ALA A 63 1.71 -0.01 14.21
C ALA A 63 3.03 -0.26 14.97
N PRO A 64 3.56 0.74 15.70
CA PRO A 64 4.76 0.55 16.51
C PRO A 64 4.54 -0.52 17.58
N ARG A 65 5.37 -1.57 17.57
CA ARG A 65 5.35 -2.62 18.59
C ARG A 65 6.72 -3.26 18.77
N PRO A 66 7.09 -3.69 19.99
CA PRO A 66 8.33 -4.43 20.23
C PRO A 66 8.42 -5.68 19.36
N GLY A 67 9.61 -5.98 18.85
CA GLY A 67 9.85 -7.20 18.06
C GLY A 67 9.27 -7.19 16.64
N ARG A 68 8.70 -6.08 16.15
CA ARG A 68 8.32 -5.96 14.73
C ARG A 68 9.54 -5.95 13.80
N PRO A 69 9.43 -6.46 12.57
CA PRO A 69 10.45 -6.27 11.55
C PRO A 69 10.66 -4.79 11.21
N LEU A 70 11.79 -4.48 10.57
CA LEU A 70 11.98 -3.17 9.94
C LEU A 70 10.91 -3.00 8.85
N VAL A 71 10.13 -1.93 8.90
CA VAL A 71 9.10 -1.68 7.89
C VAL A 71 9.68 -0.77 6.83
N SER A 72 9.63 -1.24 5.58
CA SER A 72 9.92 -0.44 4.39
C SER A 72 8.59 -0.11 3.73
N PHE A 73 8.31 1.17 3.54
CA PHE A 73 7.05 1.60 2.93
C PHE A 73 7.31 2.43 1.67
N ASP A 74 6.77 1.98 0.55
CA ASP A 74 6.74 2.72 -0.70
C ASP A 74 5.38 3.40 -0.87
N VAL A 75 5.37 4.73 -0.91
CA VAL A 75 4.15 5.55 -1.01
C VAL A 75 3.30 5.16 -2.21
N ASN A 76 3.91 4.89 -3.38
CA ASN A 76 3.22 4.43 -4.59
C ASN A 76 1.83 5.05 -4.84
N HIS A 77 1.73 6.38 -4.77
CA HIS A 77 0.44 7.07 -4.92
C HIS A 77 -0.14 6.88 -6.33
N ARG A 78 -1.32 6.25 -6.42
CA ARG A 78 -2.04 5.98 -7.67
C ARG A 78 -3.44 6.61 -7.62
N PRO A 79 -3.63 7.86 -8.07
CA PRO A 79 -4.90 8.58 -7.92
C PRO A 79 -6.14 7.80 -8.38
N HIS A 80 -6.06 7.07 -9.51
CA HIS A 80 -7.16 6.27 -10.06
C HIS A 80 -7.65 5.13 -9.16
N LEU A 81 -6.84 4.71 -8.18
CA LEU A 81 -7.22 3.68 -7.22
C LEU A 81 -8.08 4.23 -6.09
N TRP A 82 -7.93 5.51 -5.81
CA TRP A 82 -8.54 6.12 -4.66
C TRP A 82 -9.75 6.96 -5.08
N ARG A 83 -10.88 6.72 -4.42
CA ARG A 83 -12.13 7.44 -4.68
C ARG A 83 -12.29 8.68 -3.79
N GLY A 84 -11.32 8.94 -2.90
CA GLY A 84 -11.42 9.88 -1.76
C GLY A 84 -10.71 11.23 -1.93
N GLY A 85 -9.83 11.40 -2.92
CA GLY A 85 -9.16 12.68 -3.20
C GLY A 85 -8.08 13.04 -2.16
N GLU A 86 -8.16 14.21 -1.53
CA GLU A 86 -7.14 14.67 -0.57
C GLU A 86 -6.96 13.73 0.65
N ALA A 87 -8.01 12.97 1.00
CA ALA A 87 -7.95 11.97 2.05
C ALA A 87 -6.85 10.92 1.78
N ASP A 88 -6.58 10.61 0.52
CA ASP A 88 -5.67 9.55 0.08
C ASP A 88 -4.21 9.90 0.41
N ALA A 89 -3.81 11.15 0.15
CA ALA A 89 -2.49 11.66 0.48
C ALA A 89 -2.26 11.69 2.00
N SER A 90 -3.29 12.04 2.77
CA SER A 90 -3.21 12.08 4.24
C SER A 90 -3.04 10.68 4.84
N VAL A 91 -3.73 9.66 4.29
CA VAL A 91 -3.61 8.25 4.69
C VAL A 91 -2.22 7.71 4.34
N LEU A 92 -1.71 8.00 3.15
CA LEU A 92 -0.37 7.56 2.76
C LEU A 92 0.72 8.22 3.63
N LEU A 93 0.55 9.49 3.99
CA LEU A 93 1.45 10.20 4.90
C LEU A 93 1.36 9.63 6.33
N GLU A 94 0.16 9.29 6.80
CA GLU A 94 -0.06 8.61 8.09
C GLU A 94 0.75 7.30 8.15
N LEU A 95 0.64 6.46 7.13
CA LEU A 95 1.34 5.17 7.06
C LEU A 95 2.87 5.36 6.97
N ALA A 96 3.34 6.27 6.13
CA ALA A 96 4.76 6.55 5.96
C ALA A 96 5.43 7.03 7.26
N ARG A 97 4.72 7.81 8.09
CA ARG A 97 5.24 8.32 9.37
C ARG A 97 5.39 7.25 10.47
N ARG A 98 4.77 6.09 10.30
CA ARG A 98 4.81 4.99 11.29
C ARG A 98 5.95 4.00 11.07
N CYS A 99 6.61 4.09 9.90
CA CYS A 99 7.61 3.13 9.47
C CYS A 99 8.97 3.38 10.12
#